data_AF-A0AAQ3KUS6-F1
#
_entry.id   AF-A0AAQ3KUS6-F1
#
_cell.length_a   1.000
_cell.length_b   1.000
_cell.length_c   1.000
_cell.angle_alpha   90.00
_cell.angle_beta   90.00
_cell.angle_gamma   90.00
#
_symmetry.space_group_name_H-M   'P 1'
#
loop_
_entity.id
_entity.type
_entity.pdbx_description
1 polymer ?
#
loop_
_entity_poly.entity_id
_entity_poly.type
_entity_poly.pdbx_seq_one_letter_code
_entity_poly.pdbx_strand_id
1 'polypeptide(L)'
;METLTLISPHFRRFCTPSPLRSLFRRSISLKCQLSTHSFKKSEAKEFPVAGMEEAFMGFITGKKKATEVAHSVWKNIIQNGDSVIDATCGNGYDTQALLTMVANESGRGYVYGIDIQQEALDNTSYLLETSVEESKRKQVKLFKLCHSKMEDIVQKDMPIRLVAFNLGYLPGGDKAVLTMPGTTVAALEAASRILASGGLISIMVYIGHSGGRDELESVQGFASGLPVECWTTLKFEMLNRPTAPVLIMIFKK
;
A
#
# COMPACT_ATOMS: atom_id res chain seq x y z
N MET A 1 -42.59 -24.03 -54.92
CA MET A 1 -42.14 -24.07 -53.52
C MET A 1 -40.70 -24.60 -53.54
N GLU A 2 -39.65 -23.91 -54.03
CA GLU A 2 -39.15 -22.57 -53.65
C GLU A 2 -39.30 -22.35 -52.13
N THR A 3 -38.24 -22.36 -51.32
CA THR A 3 -37.05 -21.49 -51.41
C THR A 3 -35.76 -22.10 -50.88
N LEU A 4 -34.67 -21.81 -51.62
CA LEU A 4 -33.27 -21.78 -51.21
C LEU A 4 -32.96 -20.54 -50.34
N THR A 5 -31.69 -20.38 -49.94
CA THR A 5 -30.98 -19.18 -49.43
C THR A 5 -31.12 -18.84 -47.93
N LEU A 6 -30.09 -18.42 -47.16
CA LEU A 6 -28.76 -17.84 -47.45
C LEU A 6 -27.84 -17.92 -46.20
N ILE A 7 -26.52 -18.00 -46.42
CA ILE A 7 -25.46 -17.75 -45.44
C ILE A 7 -24.92 -16.31 -45.62
N SER A 8 -24.50 -15.69 -44.50
CA SER A 8 -23.59 -14.52 -44.32
C SER A 8 -24.16 -13.09 -44.41
N PRO A 9 -23.45 -12.04 -43.90
CA PRO A 9 -22.68 -11.88 -42.65
C PRO A 9 -22.99 -10.54 -41.91
N HIS A 10 -22.34 -10.29 -40.77
CA HIS A 10 -22.11 -8.98 -40.14
C HIS A 10 -23.33 -8.17 -39.63
N PHE A 11 -23.43 -8.03 -38.30
CA PHE A 11 -23.60 -6.71 -37.68
C PHE A 11 -22.92 -6.67 -36.30
N ARG A 12 -21.75 -6.04 -36.25
CA ARG A 12 -21.14 -5.55 -35.01
C ARG A 12 -22.08 -4.47 -34.45
N ARG A 13 -22.71 -4.71 -33.30
CA ARG A 13 -23.28 -3.61 -32.51
C ARG A 13 -22.17 -3.02 -31.66
N PHE A 14 -21.70 -1.86 -32.11
CA PHE A 14 -20.97 -0.90 -31.30
C PHE A 14 -21.85 -0.50 -30.12
N CYS A 15 -21.51 -0.97 -28.92
CA CYS A 15 -21.93 -0.27 -27.70
C CYS A 15 -21.04 0.96 -27.57
N THR A 16 -21.62 2.13 -27.83
CA THR A 16 -21.04 3.44 -27.56
C THR A 16 -20.70 3.56 -26.07
N PRO A 17 -19.51 4.03 -25.67
CA PRO A 17 -19.23 4.38 -24.29
C PRO A 17 -20.04 5.62 -23.89
N SER A 18 -20.70 5.53 -22.73
CA SER A 18 -21.46 6.62 -22.11
C SER A 18 -20.56 7.85 -21.82
N PRO A 19 -21.07 9.08 -21.97
CA PRO A 19 -20.29 10.29 -21.75
C PRO A 19 -20.33 10.68 -20.27
N LEU A 20 -19.66 9.91 -19.41
CA LEU A 20 -19.37 10.28 -18.02
C LEU A 20 -17.92 9.93 -17.69
N ARG A 21 -17.00 10.45 -18.50
CA ARG A 21 -15.55 10.45 -18.23
C ARG A 21 -15.00 11.86 -18.48
N SER A 22 -15.37 12.83 -17.65
CA SER A 22 -14.74 14.17 -17.73
C SER A 22 -14.70 14.98 -16.44
N LEU A 23 -14.91 14.36 -15.27
CA LEU A 23 -14.73 15.04 -13.99
C LEU A 23 -13.71 14.24 -13.20
N PHE A 24 -12.62 14.89 -12.77
CA PHE A 24 -11.40 14.33 -12.14
C PHE A 24 -10.26 13.90 -13.09
N ARG A 25 -9.83 14.79 -13.98
CA ARG A 25 -8.40 14.96 -14.26
C ARG A 25 -7.94 16.27 -13.65
N ARG A 26 -7.81 16.31 -12.31
CA ARG A 26 -6.83 17.24 -11.73
C ARG A 26 -5.48 16.61 -11.99
N SER A 27 -4.71 17.16 -12.92
CA SER A 27 -3.30 16.78 -13.06
C SER A 27 -2.62 17.11 -11.72
N ILE A 28 -2.34 16.10 -10.91
CA ILE A 28 -1.55 16.27 -9.70
C ILE A 28 -0.14 16.62 -10.19
N SER A 29 0.22 17.90 -10.15
CA SER A 29 1.56 18.38 -10.50
C SER A 29 2.52 18.09 -9.35
N LEU A 30 2.80 16.81 -9.08
CA LEU A 30 3.97 16.40 -8.32
C LEU A 30 5.21 16.71 -9.18
N LYS A 31 5.72 17.95 -9.07
CA LYS A 31 6.96 18.34 -9.76
C LYS A 31 8.10 17.50 -9.20
N CYS A 32 8.71 16.67 -10.04
CA CYS A 32 9.92 15.96 -9.67
C CYS A 32 11.06 16.98 -9.56
N GLN A 33 11.53 17.27 -8.35
CA GLN A 33 12.74 18.03 -8.14
C GLN A 33 13.93 17.09 -8.40
N LEU A 34 14.39 17.05 -9.65
CA LEU A 34 15.70 16.49 -9.99
C LEU A 34 16.76 17.41 -9.38
N SER A 35 17.27 17.08 -8.19
CA SER A 35 18.49 17.72 -7.70
C SER A 35 19.66 17.24 -8.57
N THR A 36 20.38 18.18 -9.19
CA THR A 36 21.63 17.89 -9.89
C THR A 36 22.72 17.60 -8.87
N HIS A 37 22.64 16.43 -8.23
CA HIS A 37 23.81 15.85 -7.58
C HIS A 37 24.50 14.97 -8.60
N SER A 38 25.77 15.29 -8.85
CA SER A 38 26.70 14.45 -9.60
C SER A 38 26.53 13.01 -9.13
N PHE A 39 26.00 12.15 -10.01
CA PHE A 39 25.91 10.72 -9.80
C PHE A 39 27.32 10.18 -9.55
N LYS A 40 27.73 10.10 -8.27
CA LYS A 40 28.69 9.09 -7.89
C LYS A 40 27.99 7.78 -8.18
N LYS A 41 28.60 6.96 -9.04
CA LYS A 41 28.18 5.60 -9.35
C LYS A 41 27.97 4.89 -8.01
N SER A 42 26.73 4.81 -7.54
CA SER A 42 26.42 4.01 -6.37
C SER A 42 26.64 2.58 -6.83
N GLU A 43 27.50 1.86 -6.12
CA GLU A 43 27.56 0.41 -6.26
C GLU A 43 26.12 -0.10 -6.16
N ALA A 44 25.73 -0.96 -7.10
CA ALA A 44 24.45 -1.63 -7.03
C ALA A 44 24.44 -2.40 -5.70
N LYS A 45 23.67 -1.94 -4.72
CA LYS A 45 23.39 -2.75 -3.54
C LYS A 45 22.68 -4.00 -4.06
N GLU A 46 23.37 -5.14 -4.03
CA GLU A 46 22.70 -6.43 -4.13
C GLU A 46 21.69 -6.48 -2.99
N PHE A 47 20.40 -6.45 -3.34
CA PHE A 47 19.34 -6.74 -2.38
C PHE A 47 19.44 -8.23 -2.06
N PRO A 48 19.66 -8.64 -0.81
CA PRO A 48 19.69 -10.05 -0.47
C PRO A 48 18.29 -10.65 -0.68
N VAL A 49 18.09 -11.32 -1.82
CA VAL A 49 16.79 -11.88 -2.28
C VAL A 49 16.32 -13.06 -1.41
N ALA A 50 17.11 -13.48 -0.41
CA ALA A 50 16.83 -14.63 0.43
C ALA A 50 15.43 -14.55 1.07
N GLY A 51 14.56 -15.51 0.73
CA GLY A 51 13.19 -15.62 1.22
C GLY A 51 12.12 -14.90 0.38
N MET A 52 12.48 -13.95 -0.49
CA MET A 52 11.51 -13.31 -1.40
C MET A 52 11.01 -14.31 -2.44
N GLU A 53 11.90 -15.10 -3.03
CA GLU A 53 11.54 -16.16 -3.99
C GLU A 53 10.58 -17.17 -3.37
N GLU A 54 10.81 -17.56 -2.13
CA GLU A 54 9.93 -18.48 -1.40
C GLU A 54 8.55 -17.87 -1.15
N ALA A 55 8.49 -16.60 -0.72
CA ALA A 55 7.23 -15.88 -0.53
C ALA A 55 6.44 -15.79 -1.85
N PHE A 56 7.11 -15.40 -2.93
CA PHE A 56 6.50 -15.22 -4.24
C PHE A 56 6.05 -16.54 -4.86
N MET A 57 6.88 -17.58 -4.81
CA MET A 57 6.51 -18.94 -5.25
C MET A 57 5.38 -19.52 -4.39
N GLY A 58 5.38 -19.26 -3.08
CA GLY A 58 4.28 -19.61 -2.19
C GLY A 58 2.97 -18.93 -2.60
N PHE A 59 3.02 -17.65 -2.98
CA PHE A 59 1.84 -16.92 -3.47
C PHE A 59 1.33 -17.49 -4.79
N ILE A 60 2.21 -17.72 -5.78
CA ILE A 60 1.85 -18.31 -7.09
C ILE A 60 1.20 -19.69 -6.90
N THR A 61 1.78 -20.53 -6.04
CA THR A 61 1.25 -21.88 -5.77
C THR A 61 0.03 -21.88 -4.83
N GLY A 62 -0.41 -20.70 -4.37
CA GLY A 62 -1.55 -20.54 -3.48
C GLY A 62 -1.32 -21.00 -2.03
N LYS A 63 -0.06 -21.25 -1.66
CA LYS A 63 0.36 -21.67 -0.31
C LYS A 63 0.60 -20.50 0.66
N LYS A 64 0.88 -19.31 0.12
CA LYS A 64 1.09 -18.07 0.90
C LYS A 64 0.13 -16.97 0.48
N LYS A 65 -0.13 -16.04 1.41
CA LYS A 65 -0.98 -14.87 1.19
C LYS A 65 -0.20 -13.73 0.55
N ALA A 66 -0.90 -12.80 -0.09
CA ALA A 66 -0.28 -11.59 -0.65
C ALA A 66 0.42 -10.72 0.42
N THR A 67 -0.06 -10.76 1.67
CA THR A 67 0.56 -10.07 2.82
C THR A 67 1.97 -10.60 3.10
N GLU A 68 2.22 -11.90 2.93
CA GLU A 68 3.55 -12.49 3.12
C GLU A 68 4.52 -12.03 2.02
N VAL A 69 4.03 -11.87 0.79
CA VAL A 69 4.80 -11.25 -0.30
C VAL A 69 5.14 -9.81 0.06
N ALA A 70 4.16 -9.03 0.53
CA ALA A 70 4.39 -7.65 0.96
C ALA A 70 5.46 -7.57 2.05
N HIS A 71 5.34 -8.37 3.13
CA HIS A 71 6.33 -8.41 4.21
C HIS A 71 7.73 -8.82 3.72
N SER A 72 7.83 -9.75 2.76
CA SER A 72 9.12 -10.14 2.18
C SER A 72 9.80 -9.01 1.41
N VAL A 73 9.01 -8.18 0.72
CA VAL A 73 9.51 -6.97 0.05
C VAL A 73 9.89 -5.91 1.08
N TRP A 74 9.07 -5.70 2.11
CA TRP A 74 9.35 -4.71 3.16
C TRP A 74 10.70 -4.95 3.84
N LYS A 75 11.02 -6.22 4.15
CA LYS A 75 12.32 -6.62 4.73
C LYS A 75 13.54 -6.26 3.86
N ASN A 76 13.34 -6.13 2.55
CA ASN A 76 14.40 -5.75 1.61
C ASN A 76 14.51 -4.24 1.41
N ILE A 77 13.48 -3.49 1.78
CA ILE A 77 13.43 -2.03 1.66
C ILE A 77 13.82 -1.36 2.99
N ILE A 78 13.32 -1.88 4.10
CA ILE A 78 13.52 -1.34 5.44
C ILE A 78 14.90 -1.72 5.95
N GLN A 79 15.59 -0.73 6.51
CA GLN A 79 16.82 -0.89 7.28
C GLN A 79 16.58 -0.56 8.75
N ASN A 80 17.40 -1.16 9.61
CA ASN A 80 17.43 -0.87 11.03
C ASN A 80 17.57 0.64 11.28
N GLY A 81 16.66 1.22 12.06
CA GLY A 81 16.65 2.65 12.36
C GLY A 81 15.85 3.52 11.38
N ASP A 82 15.24 2.94 10.33
CA ASP A 82 14.29 3.66 9.49
C ASP A 82 13.01 4.03 10.27
N SER A 83 12.28 5.03 9.76
CA SER A 83 10.93 5.37 10.20
C SER A 83 9.89 4.87 9.20
N VAL A 84 8.83 4.23 9.68
CA VAL A 84 7.79 3.60 8.87
C VAL A 84 6.40 3.88 9.43
N ILE A 85 5.39 3.82 8.57
CA ILE A 85 3.99 4.10 8.93
C ILE A 85 3.14 2.87 8.59
N ASP A 86 2.36 2.41 9.57
CA ASP A 86 1.19 1.56 9.38
C ASP A 86 -0.05 2.46 9.37
N ALA A 87 -0.59 2.74 8.18
CA ALA A 87 -1.66 3.72 7.99
C ALA A 87 -3.05 3.17 8.36
N THR A 88 -3.15 1.89 8.74
CA THR A 88 -4.39 1.18 9.07
C THR A 88 -4.06 0.05 10.05
N CYS A 89 -3.65 0.38 11.27
CA CYS A 89 -2.99 -0.60 12.14
C CYS A 89 -3.89 -1.75 12.58
N GLY A 90 -5.20 -1.52 12.69
CA GLY A 90 -6.18 -2.55 13.00
C GLY A 90 -5.80 -3.41 14.21
N ASN A 91 -5.67 -4.72 14.03
CA ASN A 91 -5.27 -5.64 15.12
C ASN A 91 -3.76 -5.66 15.40
N GLY A 92 -2.96 -4.82 14.74
CA GLY A 92 -1.55 -4.56 15.07
C GLY A 92 -0.53 -5.51 14.45
N TYR A 93 -0.94 -6.50 13.64
CA TYR A 93 -0.01 -7.47 13.06
C TYR A 93 1.07 -6.84 12.18
N ASP A 94 0.68 -5.89 11.32
CA ASP A 94 1.64 -5.20 10.46
C ASP A 94 2.49 -4.21 11.28
N THR A 95 1.89 -3.51 12.24
CA THR A 95 2.64 -2.67 13.21
C THR A 95 3.72 -3.47 13.94
N GLN A 96 3.42 -4.68 14.43
CA GLN A 96 4.40 -5.57 15.08
C GLN A 96 5.47 -6.06 14.11
N ALA A 97 5.08 -6.46 12.90
CA ALA A 97 6.02 -6.88 11.86
C ALA A 97 6.99 -5.75 11.49
N LEU A 98 6.47 -4.53 11.31
CA LEU A 98 7.27 -3.33 11.05
C LEU A 98 8.21 -3.00 12.19
N LEU A 99 7.74 -3.12 13.44
CA LEU A 99 8.59 -2.92 14.61
C LEU A 99 9.79 -3.88 14.59
N THR A 100 9.55 -5.14 14.23
CA THR A 100 10.62 -6.14 14.10
C THR A 100 11.63 -5.77 13.02
N MET A 101 11.21 -5.09 11.95
CA MET A 101 12.08 -4.68 10.84
C MET A 101 12.88 -3.40 11.13
N VAL A 102 12.34 -2.46 11.93
CA VAL A 102 13.03 -1.18 12.23
C VAL A 102 13.81 -1.20 13.53
N ALA A 103 13.42 -2.06 14.49
CA ALA A 103 14.00 -2.08 15.82
C ALA A 103 15.49 -2.44 15.77
N ASN A 104 16.29 -1.67 16.49
CA ASN A 104 17.69 -1.94 16.71
C ASN A 104 18.08 -1.44 18.10
N GLU A 105 19.25 -1.84 18.57
CA GLU A 105 19.75 -1.44 19.90
C GLU A 105 19.96 0.08 20.02
N SER A 106 20.09 0.80 18.90
CA SER A 106 20.24 2.26 18.91
C SER A 106 18.94 3.03 19.19
N GLY A 107 17.77 2.38 19.12
CA GLY A 107 16.47 2.99 19.42
C GLY A 107 16.04 4.11 18.47
N ARG A 108 16.68 4.24 17.29
CA ARG A 108 16.44 5.35 16.35
C ARG A 108 15.29 5.14 15.38
N GLY A 109 14.85 3.89 15.20
CA GLY A 109 13.74 3.56 14.29
C GLY A 109 12.38 3.83 14.95
N TYR A 110 11.38 4.18 14.16
CA TYR A 110 10.03 4.46 14.65
C TYR A 110 8.97 3.78 13.78
N VAL A 111 7.93 3.27 14.42
CA VAL A 111 6.69 2.83 13.77
C VAL A 111 5.56 3.75 14.19
N TYR A 112 4.91 4.38 13.21
CA TYR A 112 3.70 5.17 13.43
C TYR A 112 2.49 4.32 13.04
N GLY A 113 1.70 3.88 14.02
CA GLY A 113 0.45 3.16 13.79
C GLY A 113 -0.73 4.12 13.81
N ILE A 114 -1.56 4.09 12.77
CA ILE A 114 -2.69 5.00 12.60
C ILE A 114 -3.98 4.18 12.44
N ASP A 115 -5.02 4.56 13.16
CA ASP A 115 -6.37 4.09 12.93
C ASP A 115 -7.39 5.12 13.41
N ILE A 116 -8.60 5.13 12.84
CA ILE A 116 -9.69 6.01 13.31
C ILE A 116 -10.43 5.41 14.52
N GLN A 117 -10.36 4.09 14.68
CA GLN A 117 -11.05 3.35 15.74
C GLN A 117 -10.17 3.27 16.98
N GLN A 118 -10.74 3.58 18.16
CA GLN A 118 -10.02 3.36 19.43
C GLN A 118 -9.72 1.87 19.64
N GLU A 119 -10.69 1.01 19.30
CA GLU A 119 -10.58 -0.44 19.40
C GLU A 119 -9.35 -1.00 18.66
N ALA A 120 -9.05 -0.49 17.46
CA ALA A 120 -7.86 -0.88 16.72
C ALA A 120 -6.56 -0.52 17.47
N LEU A 121 -6.50 0.68 18.05
CA LEU A 121 -5.34 1.10 18.83
C LEU A 121 -5.19 0.26 20.10
N ASP A 122 -6.29 -0.05 20.77
CA ASP A 122 -6.31 -0.88 21.97
C ASP A 122 -5.84 -2.32 21.64
N ASN A 123 -6.35 -2.90 20.55
CA ASN A 123 -5.92 -4.22 20.06
C ASN A 123 -4.44 -4.23 19.69
N THR A 124 -3.97 -3.19 19.01
CA THR A 124 -2.56 -3.03 18.65
C THR A 124 -1.68 -2.90 19.89
N SER A 125 -2.08 -2.08 20.88
CA SER A 125 -1.35 -1.93 22.14
C SER A 125 -1.27 -3.24 22.91
N TYR A 126 -2.40 -3.95 23.04
CA TYR A 126 -2.46 -5.23 23.71
C TYR A 126 -1.57 -6.30 23.05
N LEU A 127 -1.59 -6.38 21.71
CA LEU A 127 -0.71 -7.28 20.98
C LEU A 127 0.75 -6.95 21.27
N LEU A 128 1.15 -5.68 21.18
CA LEU A 128 2.53 -5.27 21.42
C LEU A 128 2.95 -5.57 22.87
N GLU A 129 2.11 -5.25 23.86
CA GLU A 129 2.35 -5.53 25.28
C GLU A 129 2.61 -7.00 25.58
N THR A 130 1.87 -7.89 24.93
CA THR A 130 1.92 -9.34 25.19
C THR A 130 3.01 -10.06 24.41
N SER A 131 3.58 -9.43 23.38
CA SER A 131 4.49 -10.09 22.43
C SER A 131 5.83 -9.39 22.22
N VAL A 132 6.03 -8.17 22.75
CA VAL A 132 7.22 -7.36 22.53
C VAL A 132 7.76 -6.80 23.83
N GLU A 133 9.08 -6.88 24.00
CA GLU A 133 9.82 -6.27 25.11
C GLU A 133 9.55 -4.76 25.23
N GLU A 134 9.43 -4.27 26.46
CA GLU A 134 9.11 -2.87 26.75
C GLU A 134 10.08 -1.86 26.09
N SER A 135 11.37 -2.20 26.02
CA SER A 135 12.39 -1.34 25.39
C SER A 135 12.08 -1.05 23.92
N LYS A 136 11.64 -2.06 23.16
CA LYS A 136 11.27 -1.95 21.75
C LYS A 136 9.90 -1.29 21.57
N ARG A 137 8.96 -1.50 22.49
CA ARG A 137 7.62 -0.87 22.42
C ARG A 137 7.67 0.65 22.38
N LYS A 138 8.68 1.28 23.01
CA LYS A 138 8.89 2.75 22.98
C LYS A 138 9.13 3.31 21.56
N GLN A 139 9.44 2.45 20.58
CA GLN A 139 9.62 2.83 19.19
C GLN A 139 8.29 2.89 18.41
N VAL A 140 7.18 2.44 19.00
CA VAL A 140 5.85 2.53 18.38
C VAL A 140 5.10 3.72 18.94
N LYS A 141 4.49 4.50 18.05
CA LYS A 141 3.57 5.60 18.40
C LYS A 141 2.24 5.35 17.71
N LEU A 142 1.19 5.22 18.51
CA LEU A 142 -0.18 4.97 18.04
C LEU A 142 -0.99 6.27 18.01
N PHE A 143 -1.71 6.52 16.91
CA PHE A 143 -2.48 7.74 16.70
C PHE A 143 -3.90 7.43 16.28
N LYS A 144 -4.86 7.94 17.07
CA LYS A 144 -6.27 7.95 16.70
C LYS A 144 -6.53 9.05 15.68
N LEU A 145 -6.32 8.73 14.42
CA LEU A 145 -6.28 9.72 13.34
C LEU A 145 -6.70 9.08 12.02
N CYS A 146 -7.30 9.86 11.13
CA CYS A 146 -7.47 9.40 9.75
C CYS A 146 -6.11 9.42 9.04
N HIS A 147 -5.75 8.35 8.33
CA HIS A 147 -4.50 8.28 7.56
C HIS A 147 -4.30 9.44 6.57
N SER A 148 -5.38 10.09 6.12
CA SER A 148 -5.29 11.30 5.27
C SER A 148 -4.55 12.47 5.95
N LYS A 149 -4.35 12.40 7.27
CA LYS A 149 -3.65 13.38 8.11
C LYS A 149 -2.30 12.88 8.61
N MET A 150 -1.75 11.78 8.06
CA MET A 150 -0.48 11.21 8.53
C MET A 150 0.71 12.18 8.47
N GLU A 151 0.68 13.17 7.58
CA GLU A 151 1.73 14.20 7.47
C GLU A 151 1.82 15.05 8.75
N ASP A 152 0.72 15.19 9.52
CA ASP A 152 0.64 16.00 10.73
C ASP A 152 1.40 15.37 11.91
N ILE A 153 1.68 14.06 11.88
CA ILE A 153 2.33 13.32 12.97
C ILE A 153 3.80 12.99 12.71
N VAL A 154 4.26 13.18 11.47
CA VAL A 154 5.65 12.96 11.07
C VAL A 154 6.44 14.22 11.34
N GLN A 155 7.60 14.09 11.97
CA GLN A 155 8.49 15.23 12.20
C GLN A 155 8.94 15.81 10.85
N LYS A 156 8.99 17.14 10.77
CA LYS A 156 9.50 17.82 9.58
C LYS A 156 10.91 17.31 9.25
N ASP A 157 11.16 17.01 7.98
CA ASP A 157 12.42 16.49 7.45
C ASP A 157 12.80 15.06 7.91
N MET A 158 11.91 14.34 8.61
CA MET A 158 12.13 12.93 8.92
C MET A 158 11.76 12.05 7.71
N PRO A 159 12.74 11.36 7.09
CA PRO A 159 12.46 10.52 5.93
C PRO A 159 11.66 9.27 6.33
N ILE A 160 10.54 9.03 5.66
CA ILE A 160 9.76 7.80 5.81
C ILE A 160 10.19 6.77 4.78
N ARG A 161 10.56 5.56 5.23
CA ARG A 161 11.00 4.47 4.35
C ARG A 161 9.84 3.68 3.76
N LEU A 162 8.82 3.42 4.56
CA LEU A 162 7.66 2.62 4.15
C LEU A 162 6.37 3.24 4.70
N VAL A 163 5.33 3.27 3.87
CA VAL A 163 3.95 3.46 4.31
C VAL A 163 3.14 2.23 3.89
N ALA A 164 2.56 1.51 4.85
CA ALA A 164 1.74 0.32 4.62
C ALA A 164 0.25 0.66 4.82
N PHE A 165 -0.59 0.16 3.92
CA PHE A 165 -2.05 0.26 3.96
C PHE A 165 -2.67 -1.12 3.81
N ASN A 166 -3.67 -1.43 4.64
CA ASN A 166 -4.60 -2.54 4.50
C ASN A 166 -6.02 -1.98 4.41
N LEU A 167 -6.50 -1.83 3.19
CA LEU A 167 -7.76 -1.15 2.89
C LEU A 167 -8.94 -2.11 2.99
N GLY A 168 -9.88 -1.77 3.86
CA GLY A 168 -11.07 -2.55 4.18
C GLY A 168 -11.61 -2.15 5.55
N TYR A 169 -12.12 -3.13 6.30
CA TYR A 169 -12.63 -2.96 7.66
C TYR A 169 -11.78 -3.72 8.68
N LEU A 170 -11.87 -3.33 9.95
CA LEU A 170 -11.23 -4.01 11.08
C LEU A 170 -11.78 -5.44 11.27
N PRO A 171 -10.97 -6.50 11.17
CA PRO A 171 -11.46 -7.86 11.45
C PRO A 171 -11.94 -8.01 12.90
N GLY A 172 -13.21 -8.38 13.06
CA GLY A 172 -13.85 -8.54 14.38
C GLY A 172 -14.58 -7.28 14.87
N GLY A 173 -14.35 -6.12 14.25
CA GLY A 173 -15.00 -4.86 14.60
C GLY A 173 -16.26 -4.55 13.77
N ASP A 174 -16.71 -3.30 13.86
CA ASP A 174 -17.84 -2.79 13.08
C ASP A 174 -17.51 -2.68 11.58
N LYS A 175 -18.19 -3.48 10.75
CA LYS A 175 -18.00 -3.50 9.29
C LYS A 175 -18.53 -2.25 8.58
N ALA A 176 -19.31 -1.40 9.26
CA ALA A 176 -19.72 -0.10 8.73
C ALA A 176 -18.57 0.91 8.76
N VAL A 177 -17.52 0.66 9.56
CA VAL A 177 -16.30 1.45 9.58
C VAL A 177 -15.28 0.80 8.65
N LEU A 178 -15.08 1.41 7.48
CA LEU A 178 -14.12 0.96 6.48
C LEU A 178 -13.33 2.13 5.89
N THR A 179 -12.22 1.82 5.24
CA THR A 179 -11.48 2.78 4.42
C THR A 179 -12.34 3.27 3.25
N MET A 180 -12.13 4.54 2.86
CA MET A 180 -12.96 5.19 1.85
C MET A 180 -12.09 5.76 0.73
N PRO A 181 -12.52 5.65 -0.55
CA PRO A 181 -11.72 6.10 -1.70
C PRO A 181 -11.14 7.51 -1.56
N GLY A 182 -11.93 8.47 -1.09
CA GLY A 182 -11.51 9.86 -0.94
C GLY A 182 -10.40 10.06 0.10
N THR A 183 -10.53 9.45 1.28
CA THR A 183 -9.50 9.56 2.33
C THR A 183 -8.26 8.75 2.01
N THR A 184 -8.43 7.61 1.32
CA THR A 184 -7.34 6.77 0.83
C THR A 184 -6.49 7.52 -0.19
N VAL A 185 -7.09 8.16 -1.20
CA VAL A 185 -6.34 8.96 -2.18
C VAL A 185 -5.61 10.13 -1.51
N ALA A 186 -6.26 10.84 -0.59
CA ALA A 186 -5.62 11.93 0.16
C ALA A 186 -4.42 11.43 0.99
N ALA A 187 -4.50 10.23 1.57
CA ALA A 187 -3.41 9.59 2.27
C ALA A 187 -2.27 9.13 1.34
N LEU A 188 -2.57 8.63 0.15
CA LEU A 188 -1.56 8.28 -0.86
C LEU A 188 -0.81 9.53 -1.33
N GLU A 189 -1.51 10.64 -1.52
CA GLU A 189 -0.88 11.94 -1.80
C GLU A 189 0.04 12.38 -0.67
N ALA A 190 -0.40 12.29 0.59
CA ALA A 190 0.42 12.60 1.77
C ALA A 190 1.65 11.69 1.87
N ALA A 191 1.45 10.37 1.73
CA ALA A 191 2.51 9.38 1.71
C ALA A 191 3.55 9.70 0.64
N SER A 192 3.13 10.07 -0.58
CA SER A 192 4.06 10.39 -1.68
C SER A 192 4.98 11.58 -1.40
N ARG A 193 4.52 12.55 -0.58
CA ARG A 193 5.29 13.73 -0.18
C ARG A 193 6.34 13.39 0.89
N ILE A 194 5.95 12.63 1.92
CA ILE A 194 6.82 12.31 3.06
C ILE A 194 7.78 11.13 2.80
N LEU A 195 7.48 10.29 1.80
CA LEU A 195 8.30 9.13 1.48
C LEU A 195 9.68 9.55 0.95
N ALA A 196 10.73 8.93 1.48
CA ALA A 196 12.10 9.13 1.01
C ALA A 196 12.34 8.48 -0.36
N SER A 197 13.35 8.94 -1.09
CA SER A 197 13.87 8.22 -2.26
C SER A 197 14.37 6.83 -1.83
N GLY A 198 14.07 5.82 -2.64
CA GLY A 198 14.25 4.41 -2.30
C GLY A 198 13.24 3.87 -1.28
N GLY A 199 12.17 4.62 -1.00
CA GLY A 199 11.06 4.20 -0.13
C GLY A 199 9.91 3.54 -0.88
N LEU A 200 9.01 2.90 -0.14
CA LEU A 200 7.88 2.15 -0.68
C LEU A 200 6.53 2.57 -0.06
N ILE A 201 5.50 2.66 -0.87
CA ILE A 201 4.10 2.63 -0.41
C ILE A 201 3.53 1.27 -0.79
N SER A 202 3.08 0.50 0.21
CA SER A 202 2.54 -0.84 0.03
C SER A 202 1.06 -0.85 0.40
N ILE A 203 0.20 -1.25 -0.54
CA ILE A 203 -1.25 -1.16 -0.38
C ILE A 203 -1.87 -2.53 -0.64
N MET A 204 -2.45 -3.13 0.39
CA MET A 204 -3.32 -4.29 0.27
C MET A 204 -4.76 -3.83 0.19
N VAL A 205 -5.48 -4.19 -0.88
CA VAL A 205 -6.89 -3.80 -1.08
C VAL A 205 -7.79 -5.02 -0.98
N TYR A 206 -8.67 -5.07 0.02
CA TYR A 206 -9.60 -6.18 0.22
C TYR A 206 -10.90 -5.96 -0.59
N ILE A 207 -10.91 -6.34 -1.87
CA ILE A 207 -12.02 -6.02 -2.79
C ILE A 207 -13.32 -6.83 -2.61
N GLY A 208 -13.37 -7.76 -1.65
CA GLY A 208 -14.49 -8.68 -1.45
C GLY A 208 -15.73 -8.06 -0.78
N HIS A 209 -15.67 -6.81 -0.34
CA HIS A 209 -16.77 -6.11 0.32
C HIS A 209 -17.35 -4.98 -0.54
N SER A 210 -18.53 -4.49 -0.15
CA SER A 210 -19.16 -3.31 -0.78
C SER A 210 -18.20 -2.11 -0.74
N GLY A 211 -18.01 -1.42 -1.87
CA GLY A 211 -17.08 -0.30 -2.02
C GLY A 211 -15.61 -0.67 -2.22
N GLY A 212 -15.19 -1.92 -1.97
CA GLY A 212 -13.78 -2.32 -2.09
C GLY A 212 -13.23 -2.23 -3.52
N ARG A 213 -14.07 -2.42 -4.54
CA ARG A 213 -13.68 -2.22 -5.96
C ARG A 213 -13.50 -0.75 -6.32
N ASP A 214 -14.40 0.12 -5.85
CA ASP A 214 -14.31 1.56 -6.11
C ASP A 214 -13.03 2.14 -5.48
N GLU A 215 -12.66 1.63 -4.30
CA GLU A 215 -11.41 1.97 -3.64
C GLU A 215 -10.19 1.45 -4.42
N LEU A 216 -10.23 0.20 -4.91
CA LEU A 216 -9.17 -0.33 -5.79
C LEU A 216 -8.98 0.54 -7.04
N GLU A 217 -10.06 0.92 -7.72
CA GLU A 217 -10.01 1.77 -8.92
C GLU A 217 -9.37 3.13 -8.61
N SER A 218 -9.69 3.71 -7.45
CA SER A 218 -9.11 4.98 -7.00
C SER A 218 -7.61 4.86 -6.72
N VAL A 219 -7.18 3.79 -6.05
CA VAL A 219 -5.75 3.50 -5.82
C VAL A 219 -5.01 3.29 -7.14
N GLN A 220 -5.58 2.54 -8.08
CA GLN A 220 -4.98 2.31 -9.40
C GLN A 220 -4.88 3.60 -10.22
N GLY A 221 -5.92 4.44 -10.16
CA GLY A 221 -5.93 5.76 -10.81
C GLY A 221 -4.82 6.66 -10.28
N PHE A 222 -4.62 6.70 -8.95
CA PHE A 222 -3.50 7.41 -8.35
C PHE A 222 -2.16 6.84 -8.80
N ALA A 223 -1.94 5.52 -8.62
CA ALA A 223 -0.67 4.86 -8.90
C ALA A 223 -0.24 5.02 -10.37
N SER A 224 -1.16 4.78 -11.32
CA SER A 224 -0.89 4.90 -12.75
C SER A 224 -0.69 6.33 -13.24
N GLY A 225 -1.07 7.34 -12.44
CA GLY A 225 -0.87 8.76 -12.74
C GLY A 225 0.49 9.30 -12.30
N LEU A 226 1.31 8.52 -11.60
CA LEU A 226 2.60 8.97 -11.09
C LEU A 226 3.66 9.08 -12.22
N PRO A 227 4.56 10.09 -12.20
CA PRO A 227 5.62 10.24 -13.20
C PRO A 227 6.59 9.06 -13.20
N VAL A 228 6.74 8.42 -14.37
CA VAL A 228 7.55 7.20 -14.54
C VAL A 228 9.03 7.42 -14.29
N GLU A 229 9.53 8.65 -14.37
CA GLU A 229 10.93 9.00 -14.10
C GLU A 229 11.26 8.88 -12.61
N CYS A 230 10.27 9.08 -11.75
CA CYS A 230 10.46 9.21 -10.30
C CYS A 230 9.78 8.07 -9.52
N TRP A 231 8.94 7.27 -10.17
CA TRP A 231 8.18 6.20 -9.53
C TRP A 231 8.16 4.90 -10.36
N THR A 232 8.05 3.78 -9.66
CA THR A 232 7.71 2.47 -10.24
C THR A 232 6.47 1.95 -9.52
N THR A 233 5.42 1.62 -10.26
CA THR A 233 4.17 1.08 -9.69
C THR A 233 3.87 -0.30 -10.24
N LEU A 234 3.43 -1.22 -9.38
CA LEU A 234 3.13 -2.59 -9.75
C LEU A 234 1.88 -3.10 -9.01
N LYS A 235 1.20 -4.08 -9.62
CA LYS A 235 -0.02 -4.71 -9.11
C LYS A 235 0.10 -6.23 -9.17
N PHE A 236 -0.13 -6.90 -8.04
CA PHE A 236 -0.35 -8.33 -7.96
C PHE A 236 -1.83 -8.62 -7.77
N GLU A 237 -2.43 -9.29 -8.74
CA GLU A 237 -3.85 -9.63 -8.76
C GLU A 237 -4.02 -11.07 -9.27
N MET A 238 -4.82 -11.86 -8.56
CA MET A 238 -5.15 -13.21 -8.96
C MET A 238 -6.32 -13.19 -9.95
N LEU A 239 -6.05 -13.49 -11.23
CA LEU A 239 -7.03 -13.37 -12.30
C LEU A 239 -8.27 -14.28 -12.14
N ASN A 240 -8.09 -15.47 -11.55
CA ASN A 240 -9.16 -16.44 -11.33
C ASN A 240 -9.72 -16.44 -9.90
N ARG A 241 -9.33 -15.47 -9.06
CA ARG A 241 -9.85 -15.30 -7.69
C ARG A 241 -10.37 -13.87 -7.52
N PRO A 242 -11.56 -13.54 -8.05
CA PRO A 242 -12.04 -12.16 -8.23
C PRO A 242 -12.39 -11.42 -6.93
N THR A 243 -12.32 -12.09 -5.78
CA THR A 243 -12.52 -11.51 -4.44
C THR A 243 -11.25 -11.54 -3.59
N ALA A 244 -10.14 -12.08 -4.11
CA ALA A 244 -8.89 -12.10 -3.39
C ALA A 244 -8.32 -10.66 -3.23
N PRO A 245 -7.62 -10.37 -2.14
CA PRO A 245 -6.98 -9.08 -1.96
C PRO A 245 -5.98 -8.77 -3.09
N VAL A 246 -5.92 -7.51 -3.49
CA VAL A 246 -5.01 -7.01 -4.53
C VAL A 246 -3.87 -6.24 -3.85
N LEU A 247 -2.63 -6.61 -4.15
CA LEU A 247 -1.45 -5.92 -3.63
C LEU A 247 -0.92 -4.94 -4.67
N ILE A 248 -0.83 -3.67 -4.31
CA ILE A 248 -0.23 -2.60 -5.11
C ILE A 248 1.00 -2.09 -4.38
N MET A 249 2.10 -1.92 -5.10
CA MET A 249 3.33 -1.33 -4.56
C MET A 249 3.73 -0.14 -5.42
N ILE A 250 4.12 0.95 -4.76
CA ILE A 250 4.56 2.21 -5.37
C ILE A 250 5.93 2.52 -4.79
N PHE A 251 6.98 2.31 -5.58
CA PHE A 251 8.37 2.55 -5.20
C PHE A 251 8.83 3.92 -5.70
N LYS A 252 9.43 4.73 -4.82
CA LYS A 252 10.02 6.03 -5.16
C LYS A 252 11.48 5.84 -5.53
N LYS A 253 11.84 6.25 -6.75
CA LYS A 253 13.20 6.12 -7.28
C LYS A 253 14.20 7.04 -6.59
#